data_AF-A0A1V6HY88-F1
#
_entry.id   AF-A0A1V6HY88-F1
#
_cell.length_a   1.000
_cell.length_b   1.000
_cell.length_c   1.000
_cell.angle_alpha   90.00
_cell.angle_beta   90.00
_cell.angle_gamma   90.00
#
_symmetry.space_group_name_H-M   'P 1'
#
loop_
_entity.id
_entity.type
_entity.pdbx_description
1 polymer ?
#
loop_
_entity_poly.entity_id
_entity_poly.type
_entity_poly.pdbx_seq_one_letter_code
_entity_poly.pdbx_strand_id
1 'polypeptide(L)'
;MGSPKLFAKAGSWSGRMIAGLLDLIVPAGLTVGLALLTDQFGELGPRYWNYFDYFVDIINTHVQTIGKLGLYFAAFYVIWETIFVAAIGNTPVAIFFGYRVVSGKGKRIGVLRAFFRAVFSLIFAGFFLIGPLWGLVSPRRRMLHDTISGCHVVVGAPKAAASSTPARERLGPFAAGPKLPGFGISGELGGDDAADESELTVRDAAYVAEDELTVRDAAYVAEDELTVRD
;
A
#
# COMPACT_ATOMS: atom_id res chain seq x y z
N MET A 1 26.04 -7.35 0.08
CA MET A 1 25.14 -6.25 0.47
C MET A 1 23.79 -6.88 0.77
N GLY A 2 23.32 -6.85 2.02
CA GLY A 2 22.12 -7.58 2.42
C GLY A 2 20.86 -6.98 1.80
N SER A 3 20.13 -7.79 1.04
CA SER A 3 18.78 -7.49 0.54
C SER A 3 17.86 -7.18 1.73
N PRO A 4 17.25 -5.98 1.82
CA PRO A 4 16.37 -5.66 2.93
C PRO A 4 15.10 -6.52 2.82
N LYS A 5 14.96 -7.49 3.73
CA LYS A 5 13.73 -8.26 3.94
C LYS A 5 12.60 -7.29 4.30
N LEU A 6 11.72 -6.99 3.34
CA LEU A 6 10.48 -6.25 3.59
C LEU A 6 9.51 -7.20 4.30
N PHE A 7 9.56 -7.21 5.64
CA PHE A 7 8.70 -8.02 6.53
C PHE A 7 7.24 -7.54 6.59
N ALA A 8 6.67 -7.01 5.51
CA ALA A 8 5.30 -6.50 5.52
C ALA A 8 4.47 -7.16 4.41
N LYS A 9 3.34 -7.77 4.79
CA LYS A 9 2.39 -8.41 3.88
C LYS A 9 1.96 -7.39 2.81
N ALA A 10 2.04 -7.77 1.54
CA ALA A 10 1.59 -6.91 0.45
C ALA A 10 0.09 -6.64 0.59
N GLY A 11 -0.33 -5.41 0.31
CA GLY A 11 -1.75 -5.05 0.32
C GLY A 11 -2.53 -5.86 -0.72
N SER A 12 -3.68 -6.42 -0.34
CA SER A 12 -4.57 -7.12 -1.26
C SER A 12 -5.02 -6.21 -2.39
N TRP A 13 -5.07 -6.72 -3.63
CA TRP A 13 -5.51 -5.95 -4.79
C TRP A 13 -6.93 -5.39 -4.65
N SER A 14 -7.88 -6.21 -4.22
CA SER A 14 -9.30 -5.84 -4.09
C SER A 14 -9.52 -4.74 -3.05
N GLY A 15 -8.95 -4.88 -1.86
CA GLY A 15 -9.10 -3.86 -0.82
C GLY A 15 -8.42 -2.54 -1.19
N ARG A 16 -7.32 -2.57 -1.94
CA ARG A 16 -6.72 -1.36 -2.52
C ARG A 16 -7.63 -0.69 -3.56
N MET A 17 -8.35 -1.49 -4.36
CA MET A 17 -9.32 -0.95 -5.31
C MET A 17 -10.51 -0.29 -4.60
N ILE A 18 -11.06 -0.96 -3.59
CA ILE A 18 -12.19 -0.42 -2.81
C ILE A 18 -11.76 0.87 -2.11
N ALA A 19 -10.61 0.86 -1.44
CA ALA A 19 -10.07 2.05 -0.78
C ALA A 19 -9.85 3.19 -1.78
N GLY A 20 -9.24 2.90 -2.93
CA GLY A 20 -9.01 3.88 -3.99
C GLY A 20 -10.31 4.48 -4.53
N LEU A 21 -11.32 3.66 -4.82
CA LEU A 21 -12.64 4.10 -5.29
C LEU A 21 -13.35 4.99 -4.27
N LEU A 22 -13.28 4.64 -2.99
CA LEU A 22 -13.85 5.45 -1.91
C LEU A 22 -13.08 6.77 -1.73
N ASP A 23 -11.75 6.74 -1.85
CA ASP A 23 -10.94 7.96 -1.82
C ASP A 23 -11.27 8.92 -2.98
N LEU A 24 -11.77 8.43 -4.14
CA LEU A 24 -12.20 9.28 -5.25
C LEU A 24 -13.40 10.17 -4.92
N ILE A 25 -14.18 9.84 -3.89
CA ILE A 25 -15.32 10.66 -3.45
C ILE A 25 -14.85 12.07 -3.09
N VAL A 26 -13.66 12.20 -2.49
CA VAL A 26 -13.13 13.50 -2.06
C VAL A 26 -12.77 14.41 -3.25
N PRO A 27 -11.88 14.03 -4.19
CA PRO A 27 -11.58 14.87 -5.35
C PRO A 27 -12.79 15.07 -6.25
N ALA A 28 -13.70 14.10 -6.36
CA ALA A 28 -14.97 14.29 -7.08
C ALA A 28 -15.85 15.34 -6.39
N GLY A 29 -16.02 15.26 -5.08
CA GLY A 29 -16.77 16.24 -4.28
C GLY A 29 -16.18 17.64 -4.36
N LEU A 30 -14.86 17.78 -4.28
CA LEU A 30 -14.16 19.06 -4.45
C LEU A 30 -14.35 19.62 -5.88
N THR A 31 -14.33 18.77 -6.90
CA THR A 31 -14.58 19.16 -8.28
C THR A 31 -15.99 19.68 -8.47
N VAL A 32 -17.00 18.96 -7.98
CA VAL A 32 -18.40 19.37 -8.04
C VAL A 32 -18.62 20.66 -7.25
N GLY A 33 -18.04 20.77 -6.04
CA GLY A 33 -18.11 21.99 -5.24
C GLY A 33 -17.53 23.20 -5.97
N LEU A 34 -16.34 23.07 -6.57
CA LEU A 34 -15.73 24.15 -7.35
C LEU A 34 -16.56 24.49 -8.60
N ALA A 35 -17.11 23.49 -9.27
CA ALA A 35 -17.95 23.67 -10.45
C ALA A 35 -19.25 24.43 -10.12
N LEU A 36 -19.86 24.15 -8.96
CA LEU A 36 -21.02 24.89 -8.46
C LEU A 36 -20.66 26.34 -8.11
N LEU A 37 -19.51 26.56 -7.44
CA LEU A 37 -19.05 27.90 -7.08
C LEU A 37 -18.70 28.78 -8.28
N THR A 38 -18.34 28.16 -9.40
CA THR A 38 -17.96 28.83 -10.65
C THR A 38 -19.04 28.72 -11.72
N ASP A 39 -20.26 28.33 -11.34
CA ASP A 39 -21.45 28.21 -12.19
C ASP A 39 -21.25 27.42 -13.49
N GLN A 40 -20.40 26.38 -13.47
CA GLN A 40 -20.11 25.59 -14.67
C GLN A 40 -21.31 24.75 -15.14
N PHE A 41 -22.29 24.52 -14.26
CA PHE A 41 -23.49 23.75 -14.59
C PHE A 41 -24.64 24.59 -15.15
N GLY A 42 -24.58 25.93 -15.04
CA GLY A 42 -25.58 26.83 -15.61
C GLY A 42 -25.64 26.81 -17.14
N GLU A 43 -24.57 26.33 -17.78
CA GLU A 43 -24.47 26.16 -19.23
C GLU A 43 -25.17 24.88 -19.72
N LEU A 44 -25.54 23.95 -18.84
CA LEU A 44 -26.12 22.68 -19.25
C LEU A 44 -27.56 22.86 -19.73
N GLY A 45 -27.82 22.46 -20.97
CA GLY A 45 -29.14 22.51 -21.60
C GLY A 45 -30.23 21.71 -20.86
N PRO A 46 -31.50 21.85 -21.29
CA PRO A 46 -32.64 21.24 -20.64
C PRO A 46 -32.52 19.72 -20.55
N ARG A 47 -32.79 19.18 -19.35
CA ARG A 47 -32.81 17.73 -19.11
C ARG A 47 -34.03 17.11 -19.77
N TYR A 48 -33.83 15.99 -20.44
CA TYR A 48 -34.89 15.16 -20.98
C TYR A 48 -34.80 13.72 -20.45
N TRP A 49 -35.83 12.91 -20.72
CA TRP A 49 -36.05 11.61 -20.07
C TRP A 49 -34.93 10.58 -20.30
N ASN A 50 -34.28 10.60 -21.46
CA ASN A 50 -33.18 9.68 -21.74
C ASN A 50 -31.86 10.25 -21.20
N TYR A 51 -31.45 9.76 -20.03
CA TYR A 51 -30.19 10.15 -19.40
C TYR A 51 -28.95 9.77 -20.20
N PHE A 52 -29.00 8.70 -21.01
CA PHE A 52 -27.85 8.29 -21.81
C PHE A 52 -27.61 9.27 -22.97
N ASP A 53 -28.68 9.60 -23.70
CA ASP A 53 -28.59 10.59 -24.77
C ASP A 53 -28.19 11.96 -24.20
N TYR A 54 -28.76 12.37 -23.06
CA TYR A 54 -28.38 13.62 -22.40
C TYR A 54 -26.90 13.64 -22.01
N PHE A 55 -26.36 12.53 -21.53
CA PHE A 55 -24.93 12.39 -21.22
C PHE A 55 -24.06 12.50 -22.47
N VAL A 56 -24.44 11.82 -23.56
CA VAL A 56 -23.73 11.89 -24.85
C VAL A 56 -23.77 13.30 -25.43
N ASP A 57 -24.93 13.97 -25.35
CA ASP A 57 -25.07 15.36 -25.76
C ASP A 57 -24.15 16.27 -24.96
N ILE A 58 -24.13 16.14 -23.63
CA ILE A 58 -23.22 16.91 -22.78
C ILE A 58 -21.76 16.69 -23.20
N ILE A 59 -21.38 15.44 -23.48
CA ILE A 59 -20.03 15.11 -23.98
C ILE A 59 -19.70 15.86 -25.27
N ASN A 60 -20.64 15.93 -26.20
CA ASN A 60 -20.40 16.47 -27.53
C ASN A 60 -20.53 18.00 -27.58
N THR A 61 -21.45 18.59 -26.83
CA THR A 61 -21.77 20.03 -26.90
C THR A 61 -21.00 20.85 -25.86
N HIS A 62 -20.67 20.27 -24.70
CA HIS A 62 -20.02 20.94 -23.59
C HIS A 62 -18.60 20.40 -23.33
N VAL A 63 -17.87 20.06 -24.40
CA VAL A 63 -16.47 19.54 -24.33
C VAL A 63 -15.58 20.43 -23.46
N GLN A 64 -15.71 21.76 -23.55
CA GLN A 64 -14.90 22.68 -22.75
C GLN A 64 -15.20 22.54 -21.26
N THR A 65 -16.49 22.49 -20.89
CA THR A 65 -16.94 22.32 -19.50
C THR A 65 -16.44 20.99 -18.96
N ILE A 66 -16.56 19.90 -19.72
CA ILE A 66 -16.03 18.58 -19.33
C ILE A 66 -14.51 18.61 -19.19
N GLY A 67 -13.80 19.27 -20.11
CA GLY A 67 -12.35 19.44 -20.02
C GLY A 67 -11.93 20.16 -18.74
N LYS A 68 -12.64 21.23 -18.36
CA LYS A 68 -12.40 21.95 -17.09
C LYS A 68 -12.68 21.06 -15.88
N LEU A 69 -13.81 20.34 -15.86
CA LEU A 69 -14.13 19.42 -14.77
C LEU A 69 -13.10 18.30 -14.63
N GLY A 70 -12.65 17.74 -15.76
CA GLY A 70 -11.57 16.76 -15.80
C GLY A 70 -10.26 17.32 -15.26
N LEU A 71 -9.91 18.56 -15.61
CA LEU A 71 -8.73 19.24 -15.10
C LEU A 71 -8.80 19.51 -13.59
N TYR A 72 -9.95 19.98 -13.08
CA TYR A 72 -10.17 20.17 -11.65
C TYR A 72 -10.06 18.86 -10.89
N PHE A 73 -10.69 17.80 -11.40
CA PHE A 73 -10.59 16.47 -10.80
C PHE A 73 -9.15 15.98 -10.77
N ALA A 74 -8.43 16.09 -11.89
CA ALA A 74 -7.02 15.70 -11.98
C ALA A 74 -6.16 16.47 -10.96
N ALA A 75 -6.35 17.79 -10.87
CA ALA A 75 -5.62 18.64 -9.93
C ALA A 75 -5.92 18.25 -8.47
N PHE A 76 -7.20 18.14 -8.10
CA PHE A 76 -7.58 17.75 -6.74
C PHE A 76 -7.10 16.35 -6.39
N TYR A 77 -7.21 15.38 -7.30
CA TYR A 77 -6.71 14.03 -7.10
C TYR A 77 -5.20 14.03 -6.83
N VAL A 78 -4.42 14.69 -7.69
CA VAL A 78 -2.96 14.74 -7.55
C VAL A 78 -2.56 15.46 -6.27
N ILE A 79 -3.18 16.59 -5.94
CA ILE A 79 -2.90 17.33 -4.70
C ILE A 79 -3.24 16.47 -3.47
N TRP A 80 -4.42 15.86 -3.46
CA TRP A 80 -4.90 15.01 -2.36
C TRP A 80 -3.94 13.84 -2.11
N GLU A 81 -3.68 13.02 -3.14
CA GLU A 81 -2.76 11.88 -3.04
C GLU A 81 -1.35 12.33 -2.64
N THR A 82 -0.84 13.41 -3.24
CA THR A 82 0.52 13.88 -2.93
C THR A 82 0.66 14.28 -1.47
N ILE A 83 -0.27 15.07 -0.94
CA ILE A 83 -0.23 15.55 0.44
C ILE A 83 -0.32 14.37 1.41
N PHE A 84 -1.34 13.53 1.26
CA PHE A 84 -1.59 12.46 2.23
C PHE A 84 -0.54 11.35 2.18
N VAL A 85 -0.12 10.95 0.99
CA VAL A 85 0.90 9.91 0.85
C VAL A 85 2.27 10.42 1.33
N ALA A 86 2.63 11.67 1.07
CA ALA A 86 3.89 12.21 1.56
C ALA A 86 3.89 12.43 3.09
N ALA A 87 2.78 12.95 3.65
CA ALA A 87 2.70 13.30 5.07
C ALA A 87 2.46 12.07 5.97
N ILE A 88 1.50 11.22 5.59
CA ILE A 88 0.97 10.16 6.46
C ILE A 88 1.32 8.76 5.93
N GLY A 89 1.67 8.67 4.65
CA GLY A 89 2.06 7.43 3.99
C GLY A 89 0.95 6.80 3.16
N ASN A 90 -0.30 7.29 3.23
CA ASN A 90 -1.36 6.93 2.30
C ASN A 90 -2.55 7.90 2.45
N THR A 91 -3.53 7.78 1.56
CA THR A 91 -4.82 8.47 1.67
C THR A 91 -5.65 8.00 2.87
N PRO A 92 -6.55 8.83 3.43
CA PRO A 92 -7.29 8.52 4.66
C PRO A 92 -8.08 7.21 4.60
N VAL A 93 -8.80 6.95 3.49
CA VAL A 93 -9.56 5.70 3.38
C VAL A 93 -8.59 4.52 3.30
N ALA A 94 -7.55 4.60 2.48
CA ALA A 94 -6.55 3.52 2.43
C ALA A 94 -5.85 3.26 3.78
N ILE A 95 -5.61 4.30 4.59
CA ILE A 95 -5.10 4.13 5.98
C ILE A 95 -6.11 3.39 6.85
N PHE A 96 -7.40 3.70 6.73
CA PHE A 96 -8.46 3.01 7.47
C PHE A 96 -8.48 1.51 7.16
N PHE A 97 -8.21 1.12 5.90
CA PHE A 97 -8.03 -0.28 5.49
C PHE A 97 -6.66 -0.88 5.88
N GLY A 98 -5.84 -0.15 6.64
CA GLY A 98 -4.54 -0.61 7.11
C GLY A 98 -3.43 -0.57 6.06
N TYR A 99 -3.63 0.11 4.93
CA TYR A 99 -2.63 0.20 3.87
C TYR A 99 -1.70 1.39 4.03
N ARG A 100 -0.42 1.17 3.75
CA ARG A 100 0.59 2.23 3.70
C ARG A 100 1.49 2.11 2.48
N VAL A 101 1.75 3.25 1.84
CA VAL A 101 2.74 3.39 0.77
C VAL A 101 4.12 3.61 1.38
N VAL A 102 5.07 2.80 0.96
CA VAL A 102 6.47 2.88 1.35
C VAL A 102 7.37 2.82 0.11
N SER A 103 8.59 3.35 0.24
CA SER A 103 9.64 3.15 -0.76
C SER A 103 10.11 1.69 -0.78
N GLY A 104 10.87 1.28 -1.81
CA GLY A 104 11.54 -0.04 -1.82
C GLY A 104 12.47 -0.31 -0.63
N LYS A 105 12.84 0.71 0.15
CA LYS A 105 13.60 0.56 1.41
C LYS A 105 12.71 0.51 2.67
N GLY A 106 11.39 0.41 2.50
CA GLY A 106 10.41 0.44 3.60
C GLY A 106 10.23 1.81 4.28
N LYS A 107 10.91 2.86 3.81
CA LYS A 107 10.80 4.22 4.35
C LYS A 107 9.61 4.97 3.75
N ARG A 108 9.12 5.99 4.45
CA ARG A 108 8.15 6.96 3.91
C ARG A 108 8.66 7.58 2.60
N ILE A 109 7.74 7.90 1.70
CA ILE A 109 8.08 8.51 0.42
C ILE A 109 8.12 10.04 0.53
N GLY A 110 9.01 10.68 -0.22
CA GLY A 110 9.07 12.15 -0.30
C GLY A 110 8.01 12.71 -1.23
N VAL A 111 7.74 14.02 -1.10
CA VAL A 111 6.70 14.75 -1.86
C VAL A 111 6.83 14.57 -3.37
N LEU A 112 8.03 14.71 -3.93
CA LEU A 112 8.25 14.59 -5.38
C LEU A 112 7.88 13.19 -5.90
N ARG A 113 8.24 12.14 -5.14
CA ARG A 113 7.88 10.76 -5.51
C ARG A 113 6.39 10.51 -5.35
N ALA A 114 5.76 11.07 -4.31
CA ALA A 114 4.30 10.99 -4.13
C ALA A 114 3.56 11.68 -5.29
N PHE A 115 4.03 12.84 -5.74
CA PHE A 115 3.50 13.56 -6.88
C PHE A 115 3.53 12.73 -8.16
N PHE A 116 4.70 12.21 -8.55
CA PHE A 116 4.79 11.37 -9.75
C PHE A 116 3.96 10.08 -9.61
N ARG A 117 3.90 9.48 -8.42
CA ARG A 117 3.03 8.32 -8.16
C ARG A 117 1.57 8.66 -8.41
N ALA A 118 1.10 9.82 -7.95
CA ALA A 118 -0.27 10.28 -8.16
C ALA A 118 -0.55 10.56 -9.64
N VAL A 119 0.35 11.25 -10.34
CA VAL A 119 0.24 11.52 -11.78
C VAL A 119 0.16 10.23 -12.59
N PHE A 120 1.08 9.28 -12.33
CA PHE A 120 1.05 7.98 -13.01
C PHE A 120 -0.18 7.15 -12.65
N SER A 121 -0.65 7.23 -11.40
CA SER A 121 -1.90 6.57 -10.99
C SER A 121 -3.07 7.07 -11.83
N LEU A 122 -3.20 8.39 -11.99
CA LEU A 122 -4.27 8.98 -12.78
C LEU A 122 -4.18 8.63 -14.27
N ILE A 123 -2.97 8.75 -14.86
CA ILE A 123 -2.73 8.40 -16.27
C ILE A 123 -3.13 6.95 -16.53
N PHE A 124 -2.61 6.00 -15.74
CA PHE A 124 -2.89 4.59 -15.97
C PHE A 124 -4.28 4.15 -15.54
N ALA A 125 -4.97 4.91 -14.69
CA ALA A 125 -6.40 4.71 -14.45
C ALA A 125 -7.22 5.14 -15.68
N GLY A 126 -6.88 6.27 -16.30
CA GLY A 126 -7.54 6.76 -17.52
C GLY A 126 -7.40 5.84 -18.73
N PHE A 127 -6.26 5.16 -18.87
CA PHE A 127 -6.05 4.13 -19.92
C PHE A 127 -6.66 2.78 -19.51
N PHE A 128 -7.99 2.70 -19.44
CA PHE A 128 -8.75 1.47 -19.18
C PHE A 128 -8.32 0.72 -17.90
N LEU A 129 -7.97 1.46 -16.84
CA LEU A 129 -7.53 0.89 -15.57
C LEU A 129 -6.30 -0.05 -15.70
N ILE A 130 -5.47 0.12 -16.74
CA ILE A 130 -4.28 -0.71 -16.95
C ILE A 130 -3.35 -0.70 -15.73
N GLY A 131 -3.26 0.44 -15.04
CA GLY A 131 -2.42 0.60 -13.85
C GLY A 131 -2.85 -0.29 -12.69
N PRO A 132 -4.11 -0.18 -12.25
CA PRO A 132 -4.65 -1.08 -11.23
C PRO A 132 -4.75 -2.55 -11.67
N LEU A 133 -5.13 -2.84 -12.92
CA LEU A 133 -5.24 -4.20 -13.44
C LEU A 133 -3.88 -4.93 -13.47
N TRP A 134 -2.79 -4.20 -13.66
CA TRP A 134 -1.43 -4.76 -13.53
C TRP A 134 -1.20 -5.46 -12.18
N GLY A 135 -1.87 -5.00 -11.12
CA GLY A 135 -1.76 -5.63 -9.79
C GLY A 135 -2.32 -7.06 -9.72
N LEU A 136 -3.11 -7.51 -10.70
CA LEU A 136 -3.62 -8.88 -10.80
C LEU A 136 -2.55 -9.85 -11.33
N VAL A 137 -1.72 -9.39 -12.25
CA VAL A 137 -0.65 -10.20 -12.88
C VAL A 137 0.71 -10.00 -12.21
N SER A 138 0.88 -8.91 -11.45
CA SER A 138 2.11 -8.65 -10.72
C SER A 138 2.30 -9.67 -9.59
N PRO A 139 3.43 -10.43 -9.55
CA PRO A 139 3.71 -11.38 -8.48
C PRO A 139 3.72 -10.73 -7.10
N ARG A 140 4.18 -9.47 -7.04
CA ARG A 140 4.26 -8.67 -5.80
C ARG A 140 2.98 -7.85 -5.54
N ARG A 141 1.89 -8.11 -6.27
CA ARG A 141 0.62 -7.34 -6.25
C ARG A 141 0.82 -5.83 -6.36
N ARG A 142 1.85 -5.40 -7.11
CA ARG A 142 2.16 -3.97 -7.32
C ARG A 142 1.37 -3.45 -8.51
N MET A 143 0.75 -2.29 -8.34
CA MET A 143 0.10 -1.57 -9.44
C MET A 143 1.16 -0.86 -10.28
N LEU A 144 0.88 -0.57 -11.55
CA LEU A 144 1.89 -0.04 -12.48
C LEU A 144 2.50 1.29 -11.98
N HIS A 145 1.68 2.18 -11.43
CA HIS A 145 2.15 3.46 -10.87
C HIS A 145 3.09 3.27 -9.67
N ASP A 146 2.91 2.21 -8.88
CA ASP A 146 3.82 1.88 -7.79
C ASP A 146 5.13 1.27 -8.30
N THR A 147 5.05 0.45 -9.36
CA THR A 147 6.22 -0.12 -10.03
C THR A 147 7.14 0.97 -10.53
N ILE A 148 6.59 1.90 -11.33
CA ILE A 148 7.34 3.01 -11.92
C ILE A 148 7.88 3.97 -10.86
N SER A 149 7.11 4.21 -9.79
CA SER A 149 7.52 5.14 -8.72
C SER A 149 8.48 4.51 -7.69
N GLY A 150 8.77 3.21 -7.79
CA GLY A 150 9.58 2.50 -6.79
C GLY A 150 8.88 2.38 -5.42
N CYS A 151 7.55 2.39 -5.43
CA CYS A 151 6.69 2.33 -4.26
C CYS A 151 6.13 0.91 -4.04
N HIS A 152 5.75 0.64 -2.80
CA HIS A 152 5.10 -0.59 -2.37
C HIS A 152 3.94 -0.22 -1.44
N VAL A 153 2.83 -0.93 -1.56
CA VAL A 153 1.71 -0.81 -0.64
C VAL A 153 1.70 -2.03 0.26
N VAL A 154 1.86 -1.80 1.55
CA VAL A 154 1.98 -2.83 2.57
C VAL A 154 0.84 -2.71 3.58
N VAL A 155 0.50 -3.81 4.24
CA VAL A 155 -0.46 -3.84 5.35
C VAL A 155 0.29 -3.55 6.66
N GLY A 156 -0.27 -2.66 7.48
CA GLY A 156 0.20 -2.38 8.83
C GLY A 156 1.16 -1.19 8.95
N ALA A 157 1.51 -0.87 10.21
CA ALA A 157 2.55 0.11 10.48
C ALA A 157 3.91 -0.45 10.01
N PRO A 158 4.79 0.35 9.38
CA PRO A 158 6.15 -0.05 9.17
C PRO A 158 6.71 -0.33 10.56
N LYS A 159 7.13 -1.57 10.80
CA LYS A 159 8.06 -1.84 11.89
C LYS A 159 9.23 -0.92 11.58
N ALA A 160 9.36 0.19 12.30
CA ALA A 160 10.50 1.08 12.17
C ALA A 160 11.69 0.14 12.17
N ALA A 161 12.46 0.11 11.07
CA ALA A 161 13.62 -0.77 10.96
C ALA A 161 14.34 -0.57 12.27
N ALA A 162 14.27 -1.58 13.16
CA ALA A 162 14.69 -1.44 14.53
C ALA A 162 16.06 -0.86 14.39
N SER A 163 16.24 0.37 14.90
CA SER A 163 17.52 1.05 14.81
C SER A 163 18.49 -0.01 15.26
N SER A 164 19.35 -0.47 14.35
CA SER A 164 20.45 -1.31 14.73
C SER A 164 21.30 -0.38 15.55
N THR A 165 20.96 -0.24 16.84
CA THR A 165 21.91 0.13 17.86
C THR A 165 23.08 -0.77 17.55
N PRO A 166 24.21 -0.20 17.08
CA PRO A 166 25.36 -1.03 16.78
C PRO A 166 25.59 -1.87 18.03
N ALA A 167 25.78 -3.17 17.86
CA ALA A 167 25.98 -4.13 18.95
C ALA A 167 27.13 -3.73 19.91
N ARG A 168 27.85 -2.65 19.61
CA ARG A 168 28.84 -1.96 20.43
C ARG A 168 28.29 -1.35 21.72
N GLU A 169 26.99 -1.09 21.85
CA GLU A 169 26.38 -0.53 23.08
C GLU A 169 25.76 -1.60 24.01
N ARG A 170 25.81 -2.89 23.63
CA ARG A 170 25.43 -4.01 24.51
C ARG A 170 26.57 -4.51 25.40
N LEU A 171 27.74 -3.89 25.33
CA LEU A 171 28.80 -4.05 26.32
C LEU A 171 28.75 -2.81 27.20
N GLY A 172 28.02 -2.89 28.31
CA GLY A 172 27.96 -1.83 29.31
C GLY A 172 29.35 -1.53 29.91
N PRO A 173 29.51 -0.43 30.67
CA PRO A 173 30.79 -0.02 31.26
C PRO A 173 31.29 -0.92 32.40
N PHE A 174 30.59 -2.03 32.70
CA PHE A 174 30.86 -2.90 33.85
C PHE A 174 31.30 -4.29 33.40
N ALA A 175 32.46 -4.36 32.75
CA ALA A 175 33.22 -5.60 32.60
C ALA A 175 34.53 -5.48 33.38
N ALA A 176 34.43 -5.21 34.69
CA ALA A 176 35.56 -5.31 35.61
C ALA A 176 35.07 -5.64 37.04
N GLY A 177 35.24 -6.91 37.42
CA GLY A 177 35.31 -7.38 38.82
C GLY A 177 34.17 -8.31 39.29
N PRO A 178 34.41 -9.16 40.30
CA PRO A 178 35.48 -10.15 40.42
C PRO A 178 34.93 -11.60 40.52
N LYS A 179 35.80 -12.59 40.28
CA LYS A 179 35.53 -14.04 40.48
C LYS A 179 35.09 -14.33 41.92
N LEU A 180 34.03 -15.14 42.08
CA LEU A 180 33.75 -15.90 43.30
C LEU A 180 33.39 -17.37 42.97
N PRO A 181 33.66 -18.31 43.88
CA PRO A 181 33.80 -19.74 43.59
C PRO A 181 32.46 -20.49 43.64
N GLY A 182 32.45 -21.67 43.02
CA GLY A 182 31.24 -22.43 42.71
C GLY A 182 30.56 -23.14 43.88
N PHE A 183 29.33 -23.57 43.61
CA PHE A 183 28.64 -24.69 44.27
C PHE A 183 27.49 -25.12 43.34
N GLY A 184 27.41 -26.42 43.04
CA GLY A 184 26.30 -27.02 42.28
C GLY A 184 25.08 -27.30 43.16
N ILE A 185 23.95 -27.65 42.54
CA ILE A 185 22.97 -28.66 42.95
C ILE A 185 21.92 -28.80 41.82
N SER A 186 21.60 -30.06 41.51
CA SER A 186 20.61 -30.57 40.56
C SER A 186 19.15 -30.39 41.02
N GLY A 187 18.18 -30.51 40.10
CA GLY A 187 16.76 -30.72 40.45
C GLY A 187 15.83 -30.79 39.24
N GLU A 188 15.29 -31.98 38.97
CA GLU A 188 14.29 -32.37 37.95
C GLU A 188 12.84 -31.93 38.28
N LEU A 189 11.92 -32.34 37.37
CA LEU A 189 10.44 -32.50 37.45
C LEU A 189 9.66 -31.40 36.68
N GLY A 190 8.75 -31.65 35.73
CA GLY A 190 8.03 -32.85 35.28
C GLY A 190 6.51 -32.54 35.19
N GLY A 191 5.84 -32.91 34.09
CA GLY A 191 4.38 -33.19 34.08
C GLY A 191 3.45 -32.28 33.25
N ASP A 192 3.19 -32.74 32.01
CA ASP A 192 1.91 -32.93 31.30
C ASP A 192 0.63 -32.19 31.74
N ASP A 193 -0.01 -31.50 30.78
CA ASP A 193 -1.48 -31.46 30.65
C ASP A 193 -1.85 -31.37 29.16
N ALA A 194 -2.34 -32.51 28.64
CA ALA A 194 -2.85 -32.68 27.29
C ALA A 194 -4.35 -32.33 27.26
N ALA A 195 -4.70 -31.23 26.60
CA ALA A 195 -6.03 -30.99 26.08
C ALA A 195 -5.95 -30.01 24.91
N ASP A 196 -6.71 -30.30 23.86
CA ASP A 196 -7.03 -29.45 22.70
C ASP A 196 -6.21 -29.62 21.40
N GLU A 197 -6.07 -30.86 20.91
CA GLU A 197 -5.42 -31.14 19.61
C GLU A 197 -6.36 -31.15 18.39
N SER A 198 -7.68 -30.99 18.56
CA SER A 198 -8.63 -31.06 17.43
C SER A 198 -8.99 -29.70 16.81
N GLU A 199 -8.86 -28.59 17.54
CA GLU A 199 -9.05 -27.23 16.98
C GLU A 199 -7.73 -26.61 16.45
N LEU A 200 -6.59 -27.16 16.88
CA LEU A 200 -5.25 -26.74 16.45
C LEU A 200 -4.96 -27.13 14.99
N THR A 201 -5.45 -28.29 14.54
CA THR A 201 -5.13 -28.83 13.20
C THR A 201 -5.77 -28.07 12.03
N VAL A 202 -6.93 -27.43 12.22
CA VAL A 202 -7.58 -26.63 11.16
C VAL A 202 -6.93 -25.24 11.04
N ARG A 203 -6.52 -24.66 12.17
CA ARG A 203 -5.73 -23.41 12.19
C ARG A 203 -4.32 -23.63 11.65
N ASP A 204 -3.71 -24.76 11.97
CA ASP A 204 -2.40 -25.14 11.43
C ASP A 204 -2.47 -25.46 9.93
N ALA A 205 -3.55 -26.08 9.44
CA ALA A 205 -3.73 -26.29 8.00
C ALA A 205 -3.91 -24.97 7.23
N ALA A 206 -4.62 -23.99 7.81
CA ALA A 206 -4.74 -22.65 7.23
C ALA A 206 -3.41 -21.86 7.31
N TYR A 207 -2.63 -22.04 8.38
CA TYR A 207 -1.29 -21.47 8.50
C TYR A 207 -0.31 -22.11 7.52
N VAL A 208 -0.33 -23.43 7.34
CA VAL A 208 0.53 -24.16 6.41
C VAL A 208 0.15 -23.87 4.95
N ALA A 209 -1.14 -23.67 4.64
CA ALA A 209 -1.58 -23.26 3.31
C ALA A 209 -1.23 -21.79 2.98
N GLU A 210 -1.29 -20.88 3.97
CA GLU A 210 -0.71 -19.54 3.80
C GLU A 210 0.82 -19.61 3.68
N ASP A 211 1.48 -20.52 4.43
CA ASP A 211 2.93 -20.67 4.41
C ASP A 211 3.45 -21.23 3.09
N GLU A 212 2.74 -22.17 2.44
CA GLU A 212 3.11 -22.61 1.08
C GLU A 212 2.98 -21.49 0.03
N LEU A 213 2.04 -20.55 0.21
CA LEU A 213 1.92 -19.37 -0.66
C LEU A 213 3.06 -18.38 -0.39
N THR A 214 3.43 -18.15 0.87
CA THR A 214 4.61 -17.33 1.23
C THR A 214 5.94 -18.00 0.89
N VAL A 215 6.02 -19.32 0.91
CA VAL A 215 7.21 -20.10 0.51
C VAL A 215 7.34 -20.10 -1.00
N ARG A 216 6.24 -20.16 -1.77
CA ARG A 216 6.27 -19.89 -3.21
C ARG A 216 6.73 -18.46 -3.49
N ASP A 217 6.20 -17.46 -2.78
CA ASP A 217 6.64 -16.07 -2.91
C ASP A 217 8.11 -15.86 -2.49
N ALA A 218 8.63 -16.64 -1.54
CA ALA A 218 10.03 -16.61 -1.11
C ALA A 218 10.97 -17.38 -2.04
N ALA A 219 10.53 -18.50 -2.62
CA ALA A 219 11.29 -19.31 -3.56
C ALA A 219 11.53 -18.57 -4.88
N TYR A 220 10.54 -17.79 -5.37
CA TYR A 220 10.71 -16.95 -6.56
C TYR A 220 11.67 -15.76 -6.36
N VAL A 221 11.96 -15.36 -5.11
CA VAL A 221 12.96 -14.32 -4.82
C VAL A 221 14.39 -14.87 -4.91
N ALA A 222 14.58 -16.19 -4.77
CA ALA A 222 15.89 -16.82 -4.88
C ALA A 222 16.34 -17.00 -6.35
N GLU A 223 15.41 -17.18 -7.30
CA GLU A 223 15.76 -17.36 -8.72
C GLU A 223 16.28 -16.06 -9.38
N ASP A 224 15.82 -14.88 -8.92
CA ASP A 224 16.26 -13.57 -9.45
C ASP A 224 17.64 -13.14 -8.90
N GLU A 225 18.14 -13.77 -7.83
CA GLU A 225 19.53 -13.58 -7.38
C GLU A 225 20.54 -14.41 -8.21
N LEU A 226 20.07 -15.42 -8.95
CA LEU A 226 20.91 -16.22 -9.84
C LEU A 226 21.02 -15.60 -11.25
N THR A 227 19.94 -15.03 -11.79
CA THR A 227 19.92 -14.45 -13.16
C THR A 227 20.57 -13.06 -13.28
N VAL A 228 20.84 -12.39 -12.15
CA VAL A 228 21.55 -11.08 -12.11
C VAL A 228 23.07 -11.27 -11.90
N ARG A 229 23.56 -12.51 -11.82
CA ARG A 229 24.98 -12.84 -11.60
C ARG A 229 25.70 -13.51 -12.77
N ASP A 230 25.06 -13.61 -13.94
CA ASP A 230 25.72 -14.03 -15.18
C ASP A 230 25.90 -12.85 -16.16
#